data_AF-A0A418KJE1-F1
#
_entry.id   AF-A0A418KJE1-F1
#
_cell.length_a   1.000
_cell.length_b   1.000
_cell.length_c   1.000
_cell.angle_alpha   90.00
_cell.angle_beta   90.00
_cell.angle_gamma   90.00
#
_symmetry.space_group_name_H-M   'P 1'
#
loop_
_entity.id
_entity.type
_entity.pdbx_description
1 polymer ?
#
loop_
_entity_poly.entity_id
_entity_poly.type
_entity_poly.pdbx_seq_one_letter_code
_entity_poly.pdbx_strand_id
1 'polypeptide(L)' 'MTLPEGFGVALDPGAWLDGGVLFGGTPFRVVTLTQRQRATVDRWLAGGRVGGRDDSALARALVAAGLALPVPPAVDEAG' A
#
# COMPACT_ATOMS: atom_id res chain seq x y z
N MET A 1 10.41 9.85 4.47
CA MET A 1 11.13 8.89 3.62
C MET A 1 10.68 9.05 2.18
N THR A 2 11.63 9.06 1.24
CA THR A 2 11.36 9.10 -0.20
C THR A 2 11.23 7.66 -0.70
N LEU A 3 10.04 7.26 -1.16
CA LEU A 3 9.82 5.98 -1.83
C LEU A 3 10.07 6.16 -3.35
N PRO A 4 10.70 5.19 -4.03
CA PRO A 4 10.88 5.20 -5.48
C PRO A 4 9.55 5.33 -6.20
N GLU A 5 9.54 5.83 -7.45
CA GLU A 5 8.34 5.72 -8.29
C GLU A 5 8.17 4.28 -8.78
N GLY A 6 6.94 3.87 -9.09
CA GLY A 6 6.65 2.55 -9.67
C GLY A 6 6.80 1.35 -8.72
N PHE A 7 6.98 1.57 -7.42
CA PHE A 7 6.96 0.52 -6.40
C PHE A 7 5.56 -0.13 -6.27
N GLY A 8 5.53 -1.38 -5.82
CA GLY A 8 4.30 -2.07 -5.41
C GLY A 8 4.02 -1.89 -3.92
N VAL A 9 2.86 -2.35 -3.46
CA VAL A 9 2.51 -2.33 -2.04
C VAL A 9 1.98 -3.71 -1.64
N ALA A 10 2.48 -4.24 -0.53
CA ALA A 10 1.90 -5.39 0.16
C ALA A 10 1.30 -4.93 1.49
N LEU A 11 0.32 -5.67 2.02
CA LEU A 11 -0.11 -5.45 3.40
C LEU A 11 0.99 -5.91 4.35
N ASP A 12 1.11 -5.21 5.48
CA ASP A 12 1.88 -5.73 6.61
C ASP A 12 1.28 -7.09 7.05
N PRO A 13 2.09 -8.10 7.45
CA PRO A 13 1.56 -9.40 7.87
C PRO A 13 0.55 -9.36 9.02
N GLY A 14 0.62 -8.34 9.88
CA GLY A 14 -0.35 -8.10 10.96
C GLY A 14 -1.55 -7.26 10.54
N ALA A 15 -1.63 -6.86 9.27
CA ALA A 15 -2.71 -6.06 8.72
C ALA A 15 -3.65 -6.88 7.83
N TRP A 16 -4.94 -6.58 7.90
CA TRP A 16 -5.95 -7.19 7.06
C TRP A 16 -7.02 -6.18 6.65
N LEU A 17 -7.69 -6.49 5.54
CA LEU A 17 -8.77 -5.68 4.99
C LEU A 17 -10.08 -6.43 5.18
N ASP A 18 -11.07 -5.77 5.77
CA ASP A 18 -12.45 -6.24 5.85
C ASP A 18 -13.39 -5.15 5.31
N GLY A 19 -14.02 -5.44 4.17
CA GLY A 19 -14.77 -4.44 3.42
C GLY A 19 -13.94 -3.18 3.15
N GLY A 20 -14.48 -2.00 3.47
CA GLY A 20 -13.78 -0.73 3.30
C GLY A 20 -12.76 -0.40 4.39
N VAL A 21 -12.49 -1.30 5.34
CA VAL A 21 -11.73 -0.97 6.56
C VAL A 21 -10.46 -1.80 6.65
N LEU A 22 -9.34 -1.13 6.92
CA LEU A 22 -8.03 -1.73 7.06
C LEU A 22 -7.60 -1.68 8.53
N PHE A 23 -7.24 -2.84 9.06
CA PHE A 23 -6.88 -3.06 10.47
C PHE A 23 -5.42 -3.49 10.55
N GLY A 24 -4.75 -3.16 11.66
CA GLY A 24 -3.40 -3.65 11.96
C GLY A 24 -2.43 -2.56 12.36
N GLY A 25 -1.14 -2.81 12.13
CA GLY A 25 -0.06 -1.89 12.49
C GLY A 25 0.33 -1.94 13.97
N THR A 26 1.46 -1.32 14.29
CA THR A 26 1.99 -1.22 15.66
C THR A 26 2.41 0.23 15.92
N PRO A 27 1.69 1.01 16.75
CA PRO A 27 0.48 0.63 17.50
C PRO A 27 -0.72 0.31 16.57
N PHE A 28 -1.70 -0.44 17.09
CA PHE A 28 -2.88 -0.86 16.31
C PHE A 28 -3.69 0.33 15.82
N ARG A 29 -4.08 0.30 14.55
CA ARG A 29 -4.84 1.35 13.86
C ARG A 29 -6.00 0.73 13.09
N VAL A 30 -7.03 1.56 12.91
CA VAL A 30 -8.19 1.26 12.06
C VAL A 30 -8.34 2.40 11.07
N VAL A 31 -8.34 2.09 9.78
CA VAL A 31 -8.43 3.08 8.69
C VAL A 31 -9.59 2.75 7.78
N THR A 32 -10.56 3.65 7.70
CA THR A 32 -11.65 3.55 6.74
C THR A 32 -11.22 4.13 5.40
N LEU A 33 -11.30 3.31 4.36
CA LEU A 33 -11.03 3.68 3.00
C LEU A 33 -12.30 4.21 2.34
N THR A 34 -12.17 5.26 1.54
CA THR A 34 -13.20 5.61 0.55
C THR A 34 -13.28 4.52 -0.52
N GLN A 35 -14.39 4.46 -1.26
CA GLN A 35 -14.55 3.48 -2.35
C GLN A 35 -13.43 3.57 -3.40
N ARG A 36 -12.97 4.79 -3.72
CA ARG A 36 -11.84 5.01 -4.64
C ARG A 36 -10.54 4.44 -4.07
N GLN A 37 -10.24 4.71 -2.81
CA GLN A 37 -9.03 4.20 -2.14
C GLN A 37 -9.06 2.67 -2.02
N ARG A 38 -10.24 2.10 -1.75
CA ARG A 38 -10.44 0.65 -1.74
C ARG A 38 -10.09 0.02 -3.08
N ALA A 39 -10.62 0.56 -4.18
CA ALA A 39 -10.29 0.08 -5.52
C ALA A 39 -8.79 0.23 -5.85
N THR A 40 -8.16 1.32 -5.42
CA THR A 40 -6.71 1.52 -5.55
C THR A 40 -5.92 0.43 -4.81
N VAL A 41 -6.30 0.11 -3.56
CA VAL A 41 -5.66 -0.94 -2.76
C VAL A 41 -5.87 -2.32 -3.39
N ASP A 42 -7.10 -2.65 -3.81
CA ASP A 42 -7.39 -3.94 -4.48
C ASP A 42 -6.49 -4.14 -5.71
N ARG A 43 -6.29 -3.10 -6.52
CA ARG A 43 -5.38 -3.15 -7.67
C ARG A 43 -3.94 -3.40 -7.25
N TRP A 44 -3.46 -2.81 -6.14
CA TRP A 44 -2.11 -3.10 -5.63
C TRP A 44 -1.95 -4.53 -5.15
N LEU A 45 -2.96 -5.05 -4.42
CA LEU A 45 -2.96 -6.43 -3.95
C LEU A 45 -3.04 -7.45 -5.10
N ALA A 46 -3.60 -7.04 -6.25
CA ALA A 46 -3.56 -7.80 -7.50
C ALA A 46 -2.22 -7.67 -8.26
N GLY A 47 -1.20 -7.01 -7.69
CA GLY A 47 0.13 -6.84 -8.29
C GLY A 47 0.32 -5.52 -9.07
N GLY A 48 -0.69 -4.65 -9.08
CA GLY A 48 -0.58 -3.32 -9.69
C GLY A 48 0.43 -2.42 -8.97
N ARG A 49 1.07 -1.53 -9.73
CA ARG A 49 2.05 -0.57 -9.18
C ARG A 49 1.37 0.71 -8.70
N VAL A 50 2.03 1.40 -7.78
CA VAL A 50 1.65 2.75 -7.35
C VAL A 50 1.93 3.73 -8.50
N GLY A 51 0.91 4.47 -8.94
CA GLY A 51 1.02 5.38 -10.08
C GLY A 51 0.35 6.73 -9.85
N GLY A 52 1.03 7.82 -10.16
CA GLY A 52 0.48 9.17 -9.96
C GLY A 52 0.51 9.66 -8.50
N ARG A 53 0.09 10.91 -8.31
CA ARG A 53 0.30 11.64 -7.05
C ARG A 53 -0.58 11.16 -5.90
N ASP A 54 -1.88 10.96 -6.17
CA ASP A 54 -2.86 10.56 -5.14
C ASP A 54 -2.56 9.15 -4.59
N ASP A 55 -2.27 8.21 -5.48
CA ASP A 55 -1.88 6.84 -5.13
C ASP A 55 -0.59 6.83 -4.29
N SER A 56 0.39 7.66 -4.67
CA SER A 56 1.64 7.81 -3.92
C SER A 56 1.40 8.35 -2.50
N ALA A 57 0.47 9.30 -2.35
CA ALA A 57 0.12 9.84 -1.04
C ALA A 57 -0.57 8.79 -0.15
N LEU A 58 -1.52 8.02 -0.71
CA LEU A 58 -2.18 6.93 0.00
C LEU A 58 -1.18 5.84 0.41
N ALA A 59 -0.32 5.39 -0.51
CA ALA A 59 0.67 4.36 -0.22
C ALA A 59 1.61 4.79 0.92
N ARG A 60 2.11 6.04 0.87
CA ARG A 60 2.94 6.60 1.93
C ARG A 60 2.22 6.68 3.28
N ALA A 61 0.94 7.05 3.28
CA ALA A 61 0.16 7.11 4.51
C ALA A 61 -0.03 5.73 5.14
N LEU A 62 -0.31 4.70 4.34
CA LEU A 62 -0.46 3.32 4.83
C LEU A 62 0.87 2.75 5.35
N VAL A 63 1.99 3.02 4.66
CA VAL A 63 3.33 2.64 5.11
C VAL A 63 3.68 3.35 6.42
N ALA A 64 3.45 4.66 6.52
CA ALA A 64 3.70 5.42 7.74
C ALA A 64 2.81 4.98 8.91
N ALA A 65 1.63 4.42 8.63
CA ALA A 65 0.75 3.83 9.62
C ALA A 65 1.16 2.40 10.05
N GLY A 66 2.18 1.80 9.40
CA GLY A 66 2.59 0.41 9.64
C GLY A 66 1.58 -0.62 9.12
N LEU A 67 0.72 -0.22 8.18
CA LEU A 67 -0.33 -1.08 7.61
C LEU A 67 0.09 -1.74 6.29
N ALA A 68 1.15 -1.23 5.69
CA ALA A 68 1.62 -1.65 4.39
C ALA A 68 3.14 -1.61 4.30
N LEU A 69 3.69 -2.47 3.45
CA LEU A 69 5.10 -2.56 3.17
C LEU A 69 5.35 -2.17 1.70
N PRO A 70 6.31 -1.27 1.42
CA PRO A 70 6.68 -0.95 0.05
C PRO A 70 7.42 -2.14 -0.56
N VAL A 71 6.99 -2.56 -1.74
CA VAL A 71 7.66 -3.61 -2.52
C VAL A 71 8.44 -2.92 -3.63
N PRO A 72 9.78 -3.05 -3.68
CA PRO A 72 10.58 -2.47 -4.74
C PRO A 72 10.07 -2.88 -6.14
N PRO A 73 10.27 -2.04 -7.17
CA PRO A 73 10.16 -2.55 -8.53
C PRO A 73 11.10 -3.76 -8.66
N ALA A 74 10.70 -4.78 -9.43
CA ALA A 74 11.62 -5.86 -9.74
C ALA A 74 12.83 -5.22 -10.41
N VAL A 75 14.02 -5.42 -9.86
CA VAL A 75 15.23 -5.19 -10.62
C VAL A 75 15.20 -6.25 -11.72
N ASP A 76 15.09 -5.83 -12.98
CA ASP A 76 15.47 -6.73 -14.06
C ASP A 76 16.95 -7.03 -13.81
N GLU A 77 17.26 -8.25 -13.37
CA GLU A 77 18.63 -8.77 -13.48
C GLU A 77 18.91 -9.00 -14.97
N ALA A 78 19.12 -7.91 -15.71
CA ALA A 78 19.86 -7.94 -16.95
C ALA A 78 21.34 -7.80 -16.59
N GLY A 79 22.12 -8.82 -16.94
CA GLY A 79 23.52 -9.02 -16.54
C GLY A 79 24.56 -8.12 -17.20
#